data_AF-A0A819R9P7-F1
#
_entry.id   AF-A0A819R9P7-F1
#
_cell.length_a   1.000
_cell.length_b   1.000
_cell.length_c   1.000
_cell.angle_alpha   90.00
_cell.angle_beta   90.00
_cell.angle_gamma   90.00
#
_symmetry.space_group_name_H-M   'P 1'
#
loop_
_entity.id
_entity.type
_entity.pdbx_description
1 polymer ?
#
loop_
_entity_poly.entity_id
_entity_poly.type
_entity_poly.pdbx_seq_one_letter_code
_entity_poly.pdbx_strand_id
1 'polypeptide(L)'
;MSMFINGLQYVIPCQSQFSSKSIEQLVSEQYQSLSTTVKNCLQDHRIPAANKRAEEAFQALQCILHELQSKKLSRKLEKRAKREYKIVQSIRRLLRDRSDNVVRRTDKSKVFYIGKATDFARKSEEYMLKTKAYQEITSGRCPLSDMLYAVQTLLSSLVTQKALSFQQYSKISPRLNKLELGHYHGLPKPHKPGTRLRPIIACIHAPATLVSKFLNDLLVPIYLNVAREITFINGIDVIRKLEKYILDGHFQTTTKFIIIDVTDLYTIIPREGALHALMRFLEKNSHHGKVGTLSIDAIMRMARLILDTNCFAYNNKYYQQTRGGAMGSAFTQVLANIYMFEWEQDLIKHQTVHKAMYGRYIDDIFMTTNQIIDEIKTELEEAANKDINIKIHYEIDT
;
A
#
# COMPACT_ATOMS: atom_id res chain seq x y z
N MET A 1 6.59 -3.13 -24.86
CA MET A 1 5.51 -4.15 -24.87
C MET A 1 5.08 -4.43 -23.42
N SER A 2 3.79 -4.72 -23.17
CA SER A 2 3.19 -5.07 -21.85
C SER A 2 2.58 -3.94 -20.95
N MET A 3 2.19 -2.77 -21.47
CA MET A 3 1.47 -1.78 -20.62
C MET A 3 0.01 -2.16 -20.27
N PHE A 4 -0.52 -3.27 -20.79
CA PHE A 4 -1.92 -3.66 -20.61
C PHE A 4 -2.13 -4.96 -19.80
N ILE A 5 -1.08 -5.66 -19.38
CA ILE A 5 -1.23 -6.98 -18.72
C ILE A 5 -1.92 -6.84 -17.34
N ASN A 6 -1.76 -5.70 -16.65
CA ASN A 6 -2.31 -5.47 -15.31
C ASN A 6 -3.47 -4.44 -15.27
N GLY A 7 -4.05 -4.09 -16.43
CA GLY A 7 -5.25 -3.25 -16.51
C GLY A 7 -6.50 -3.98 -16.01
N LEU A 8 -7.59 -3.26 -15.71
CA LEU A 8 -8.90 -3.89 -15.54
C LEU A 8 -9.20 -4.59 -16.86
N GLN A 9 -9.20 -5.92 -16.85
CA GLN A 9 -9.74 -6.67 -17.98
C GLN A 9 -11.22 -6.30 -18.03
N TYR A 10 -11.64 -5.61 -19.08
CA TYR A 10 -13.06 -5.44 -19.37
C TYR A 10 -13.68 -6.85 -19.39
N VAL A 11 -14.48 -7.15 -18.39
CA VAL A 11 -15.20 -8.43 -18.32
C VAL A 11 -16.29 -8.33 -19.35
N ILE A 12 -16.05 -8.94 -20.51
CA ILE A 12 -17.03 -9.01 -21.58
C ILE A 12 -18.22 -9.81 -21.04
N PRO A 13 -19.44 -9.25 -21.01
CA PRO A 13 -20.63 -10.08 -20.78
C PRO A 13 -20.67 -11.17 -21.86
N CYS A 14 -20.84 -12.44 -21.47
CA CYS A 14 -20.68 -13.62 -22.34
C CYS A 14 -19.24 -13.93 -22.77
N GLN A 15 -18.26 -13.96 -21.85
CA GLN A 15 -16.87 -14.35 -22.17
C GLN A 15 -16.78 -15.65 -22.98
N SER A 16 -17.68 -16.62 -22.73
CA SER A 16 -17.76 -17.88 -23.46
C SER A 16 -17.94 -17.73 -24.97
N GLN A 17 -18.62 -16.69 -25.46
CA GLN A 17 -18.81 -16.46 -26.91
C GLN A 17 -17.59 -15.80 -27.58
N PHE A 18 -16.69 -15.21 -26.80
CA PHE A 18 -15.48 -14.55 -27.29
C PHE A 18 -14.20 -15.29 -26.89
N SER A 19 -14.35 -16.38 -26.14
CA SER A 19 -13.29 -17.29 -25.71
C SER A 19 -13.22 -18.47 -26.67
N SER A 20 -12.01 -18.94 -26.97
CA SER A 20 -11.81 -20.20 -27.68
C SER A 20 -12.01 -21.42 -26.78
N LYS A 21 -12.24 -21.23 -25.47
CA LYS A 21 -12.44 -22.29 -24.47
C LYS A 21 -13.93 -22.61 -24.30
N SER A 22 -14.26 -23.87 -24.01
CA SER A 22 -15.65 -24.28 -23.74
C SER A 22 -16.17 -23.69 -22.43
N ILE A 23 -17.50 -23.66 -22.24
CA ILE A 23 -18.12 -23.20 -21.00
C ILE A 23 -17.66 -24.07 -19.82
N GLU A 24 -17.59 -25.39 -20.00
CA GLU A 24 -17.14 -26.33 -18.97
C GLU A 24 -15.70 -26.06 -18.56
N GLN A 25 -14.82 -25.76 -19.52
CA GLN A 25 -13.43 -25.40 -19.25
C GLN A 25 -13.34 -24.08 -18.45
N LEU A 26 -14.11 -23.06 -18.84
CA LEU A 26 -14.13 -21.77 -18.14
C LEU A 26 -14.68 -21.90 -16.71
N VAL A 27 -15.78 -22.64 -16.54
CA VAL A 27 -16.38 -22.91 -15.22
C VAL A 27 -15.40 -23.69 -14.34
N SER A 28 -14.73 -24.71 -14.89
CA SER A 28 -13.74 -25.50 -14.15
C SER A 28 -12.55 -24.65 -13.68
N GLU A 29 -11.98 -23.81 -14.56
CA GLU A 29 -10.88 -22.91 -14.21
C GLU A 29 -11.28 -21.89 -13.12
N GLN A 30 -12.44 -21.25 -13.28
CA GLN A 30 -12.97 -20.29 -12.31
C GLN A 30 -13.29 -20.95 -10.96
N TYR A 31 -13.91 -22.13 -10.99
CA TYR A 31 -14.22 -22.89 -9.80
C TYR A 31 -12.96 -23.36 -9.07
N GLN A 32 -11.94 -23.85 -9.77
CA GLN A 32 -10.67 -24.24 -9.17
C GLN A 32 -9.97 -23.05 -8.51
N SER A 33 -9.94 -21.89 -9.17
CA SER A 33 -9.35 -20.67 -8.61
C SER A 33 -10.07 -20.21 -7.33
N LEU A 34 -11.40 -20.14 -7.37
CA LEU A 34 -12.21 -19.73 -6.21
C LEU A 34 -12.13 -20.75 -5.07
N SER A 35 -12.30 -22.03 -5.38
CA SER A 35 -12.28 -23.10 -4.38
C SER A 35 -10.92 -23.22 -3.70
N THR A 36 -9.81 -23.07 -4.42
CA THR A 36 -8.46 -23.03 -3.85
C THR A 36 -8.30 -21.85 -2.90
N THR A 37 -8.77 -20.67 -3.30
CA THR A 37 -8.69 -19.45 -2.47
C THR A 37 -9.46 -19.61 -1.16
N VAL A 38 -10.69 -20.12 -1.24
CA VAL A 38 -11.52 -20.37 -0.06
C VAL A 38 -10.93 -21.47 0.82
N LYS A 39 -10.43 -22.56 0.25
CA LYS A 39 -9.77 -23.65 1.01
C LYS A 39 -8.54 -23.16 1.75
N ASN A 40 -7.70 -22.33 1.12
CA ASN A 40 -6.54 -21.73 1.76
C ASN A 40 -6.96 -20.84 2.94
N CYS A 41 -7.98 -19.99 2.75
CA CYS A 41 -8.54 -19.17 3.83
C CYS A 41 -9.06 -20.03 5.00
N LEU A 42 -9.81 -21.10 4.73
CA LEU A 42 -10.28 -22.03 5.77
C LEU A 42 -9.10 -22.69 6.51
N GLN A 43 -8.06 -23.11 5.79
CA GLN A 43 -6.83 -23.67 6.39
C GLN A 43 -6.10 -22.67 7.27
N ASP A 44 -5.95 -21.42 6.81
CA ASP A 44 -5.32 -20.33 7.57
C ASP A 44 -6.06 -20.08 8.90
N HIS A 45 -7.38 -20.31 8.93
CA HIS A 45 -8.23 -20.21 10.11
C HIS A 45 -8.49 -21.54 10.84
N ARG A 46 -7.78 -22.62 10.49
CA ARG A 46 -7.93 -23.97 11.08
C ARG A 46 -9.35 -24.55 11.00
N ILE A 47 -10.12 -24.17 9.99
CA ILE A 47 -11.47 -24.69 9.73
C ILE A 47 -11.37 -25.90 8.78
N PRO A 48 -11.87 -27.09 9.16
CA PRO A 48 -11.83 -28.26 8.29
C PRO A 48 -12.68 -28.07 7.03
N ALA A 49 -12.05 -28.13 5.86
CA ALA A 49 -12.72 -28.03 4.56
C ALA A 49 -13.51 -29.30 4.17
N ALA A 50 -13.40 -30.39 4.95
CA ALA A 50 -14.10 -31.66 4.75
C ALA A 50 -15.43 -31.75 5.53
N ASN A 51 -15.93 -30.63 6.06
CA ASN A 51 -17.26 -30.60 6.67
C ASN A 51 -18.33 -30.65 5.58
N LYS A 52 -19.39 -31.45 5.77
CA LYS A 52 -20.56 -31.55 4.87
C LYS A 52 -21.11 -30.19 4.44
N ARG A 53 -21.15 -29.19 5.34
CA ARG A 53 -21.57 -27.81 4.99
C ARG A 53 -20.65 -27.13 3.98
N ALA A 54 -19.34 -27.40 4.05
CA ALA A 54 -18.37 -26.86 3.11
C ALA A 54 -18.54 -27.52 1.72
N GLU A 55 -18.75 -28.84 1.68
CA GLU A 55 -19.04 -29.57 0.44
C GLU A 55 -20.31 -29.05 -0.24
N GLU A 56 -21.41 -28.88 0.52
CA GLU A 56 -22.66 -28.30 0.03
C GLU A 56 -22.46 -26.89 -0.52
N ALA A 57 -21.69 -26.05 0.18
CA ALA A 57 -21.38 -24.69 -0.28
C ALA A 57 -20.54 -24.69 -1.57
N PHE A 58 -19.55 -25.58 -1.70
CA PHE A 58 -18.74 -25.70 -2.90
C PHE A 58 -19.55 -26.24 -4.09
N GLN A 59 -20.45 -27.19 -3.88
CA GLN A 59 -21.38 -27.64 -4.92
C GLN A 59 -22.33 -26.52 -5.35
N ALA A 60 -22.91 -25.78 -4.40
CA ALA A 60 -23.77 -24.64 -4.71
C ALA A 60 -23.02 -23.57 -5.52
N LEU A 61 -21.76 -23.27 -5.18
CA LEU A 61 -20.91 -22.36 -5.94
C LEU A 61 -20.70 -22.84 -7.38
N GLN A 62 -20.43 -24.13 -7.58
CA GLN A 62 -20.25 -24.71 -8.90
C GLN A 62 -21.53 -24.61 -9.74
N CYS A 63 -22.70 -24.89 -9.14
CA CYS A 63 -24.01 -24.72 -9.77
C CYS A 63 -24.27 -23.26 -10.17
N ILE A 64 -24.01 -22.29 -9.28
CA ILE A 64 -24.18 -20.86 -9.57
C ILE A 64 -23.27 -20.43 -10.72
N LEU A 65 -22.00 -20.85 -10.72
CA LEU A 65 -21.07 -20.52 -11.81
C LEU A 65 -21.55 -21.09 -13.16
N HIS A 66 -22.05 -22.33 -13.14
CA HIS A 66 -22.63 -22.95 -14.32
C HIS A 66 -23.88 -22.21 -14.80
N GLU A 67 -24.79 -21.83 -13.90
CA GLU A 67 -25.98 -21.06 -14.23
C GLU A 67 -25.62 -19.69 -14.82
N LEU A 68 -24.68 -18.97 -14.22
CA LEU A 68 -24.23 -17.66 -14.70
C LEU A 68 -23.60 -17.72 -16.11
N GLN A 69 -22.91 -18.81 -16.45
CA GLN A 69 -22.28 -18.98 -17.77
C GLN A 69 -23.24 -19.56 -18.82
N SER A 70 -24.24 -20.36 -18.42
CA SER A 70 -25.20 -21.02 -19.31
C SER A 70 -26.46 -20.19 -19.56
N LYS A 71 -26.81 -19.27 -18.65
CA LYS A 71 -27.99 -18.41 -18.80
C LYS A 71 -27.80 -17.47 -19.98
N LYS A 72 -28.59 -17.69 -21.03
CA LYS A 72 -28.58 -16.82 -22.22
C LYS A 72 -28.99 -15.40 -21.83
N LEU A 73 -28.12 -14.44 -22.12
CA LEU A 73 -28.46 -13.02 -22.02
C LEU A 73 -29.55 -12.67 -23.03
N SER A 74 -30.32 -11.61 -22.73
CA SER A 74 -31.28 -11.10 -23.70
C SER A 74 -30.55 -10.61 -24.96
N ARG A 75 -31.19 -10.74 -26.13
CA ARG A 75 -30.64 -10.27 -27.41
C ARG A 75 -30.17 -8.81 -27.36
N LYS A 76 -30.83 -7.97 -26.55
CA LYS A 76 -30.46 -6.56 -26.34
C LYS A 76 -29.09 -6.42 -25.65
N LEU A 77 -28.87 -7.18 -24.57
CA LEU A 77 -27.60 -7.17 -23.82
C LEU A 77 -26.46 -7.75 -24.66
N GLU A 78 -26.71 -8.81 -25.42
CA GLU A 78 -25.71 -9.41 -26.31
C GLU A 78 -25.26 -8.43 -27.41
N LYS A 79 -26.19 -7.73 -28.07
CA LYS A 79 -25.86 -6.71 -29.06
C LYS A 79 -25.04 -5.56 -28.45
N ARG A 80 -25.41 -5.12 -27.24
CA ARG A 80 -24.67 -4.10 -26.50
C ARG A 80 -23.24 -4.57 -26.18
N ALA A 81 -23.07 -5.76 -25.64
CA ALA A 81 -21.77 -6.34 -25.31
C ALA A 81 -20.86 -6.45 -26.55
N LYS A 82 -21.38 -6.93 -27.68
CA LYS A 82 -20.65 -6.98 -28.96
C LYS A 82 -20.20 -5.59 -29.42
N ARG A 83 -21.06 -4.57 -29.29
CA ARG A 83 -20.73 -3.18 -29.64
C ARG A 83 -19.63 -2.62 -28.72
N GLU A 84 -19.78 -2.76 -27.41
CA GLU A 84 -18.80 -2.30 -26.42
C GLU A 84 -17.44 -2.99 -26.63
N TYR A 85 -17.43 -4.32 -26.85
CA TYR A 85 -16.20 -5.07 -27.16
C TYR A 85 -15.50 -4.53 -28.42
N LYS A 86 -16.24 -4.29 -29.50
CA LYS A 86 -15.68 -3.70 -30.73
C LYS A 86 -15.09 -2.31 -30.49
N ILE A 87 -15.75 -1.48 -29.69
CA ILE A 87 -15.25 -0.15 -29.30
C ILE A 87 -13.94 -0.28 -28.53
N VAL A 88 -13.89 -1.14 -27.50
CA VAL A 88 -12.67 -1.37 -26.69
C VAL A 88 -11.52 -1.88 -27.57
N GLN A 89 -11.78 -2.82 -28.48
CA GLN A 89 -10.77 -3.33 -29.41
C GLN A 89 -10.29 -2.26 -30.41
N SER A 90 -11.17 -1.35 -30.84
CA SER A 90 -10.79 -0.21 -31.69
C SER A 90 -9.86 0.74 -30.94
N ILE A 91 -10.23 1.13 -29.70
CA ILE A 91 -9.42 2.00 -28.85
C ILE A 91 -8.06 1.36 -28.57
N ARG A 92 -8.02 0.07 -28.23
CA ARG A 92 -6.75 -0.65 -27.99
C ARG A 92 -5.83 -0.68 -29.20
N ARG A 93 -6.39 -0.79 -30.42
CA ARG A 93 -5.61 -0.71 -31.67
C ARG A 93 -5.07 0.70 -31.86
N LEU A 94 -5.92 1.71 -31.76
CA LEU A 94 -5.52 3.11 -31.90
C LEU A 94 -4.42 3.51 -30.91
N LEU A 95 -4.53 3.07 -29.66
CA LEU A 95 -3.52 3.36 -28.62
C LEU A 95 -2.21 2.57 -28.80
N ARG A 96 -2.22 1.45 -29.54
CA ARG A 96 -1.00 0.65 -29.78
C ARG A 96 0.00 1.42 -30.61
N ASP A 97 -0.50 2.20 -31.56
CA ASP A 97 0.31 2.95 -32.53
C ASP A 97 0.62 4.38 -32.05
N ARG A 98 0.14 4.75 -30.85
CA ARG A 98 0.27 6.09 -30.26
C ARG A 98 1.12 6.05 -28.99
N SER A 99 2.42 5.86 -29.18
CA SER A 99 3.42 5.92 -28.10
C SER A 99 3.55 7.31 -27.47
N ASP A 100 3.01 8.34 -28.13
CA ASP A 100 2.87 9.71 -27.63
C ASP A 100 1.81 9.86 -26.52
N ASN A 101 0.99 8.83 -26.27
CA ASN A 101 -0.07 8.84 -25.27
C ASN A 101 0.19 7.85 -24.13
N VAL A 102 -0.23 8.24 -22.92
CA VAL A 102 -0.17 7.44 -21.70
C VAL A 102 -1.58 7.22 -21.19
N VAL A 103 -1.93 5.95 -20.96
CA VAL A 103 -3.16 5.55 -20.29
C VAL A 103 -2.85 4.98 -18.92
N ARG A 104 -3.48 5.54 -17.88
CA ARG A 104 -3.29 5.15 -16.47
C ARG A 104 -4.60 5.13 -15.71
N ARG A 105 -4.66 4.30 -14.67
CA ARG A 105 -5.69 4.43 -13.63
C ARG A 105 -5.38 5.65 -12.78
N THR A 106 -6.41 6.37 -12.34
CA THR A 106 -6.24 7.53 -11.46
C THR A 106 -6.30 7.16 -9.99
N ASP A 107 -5.63 7.96 -9.16
CA ASP A 107 -5.72 7.93 -7.70
C ASP A 107 -7.09 8.45 -7.23
N LYS A 108 -7.74 7.71 -6.33
CA LYS A 108 -9.04 8.00 -5.65
C LYS A 108 -10.29 8.17 -6.55
N SER A 109 -10.16 8.58 -7.82
CA SER A 109 -11.31 9.03 -8.64
C SER A 109 -11.98 7.95 -9.52
N LYS A 110 -11.51 6.69 -9.50
CA LYS A 110 -12.05 5.56 -10.30
C LYS A 110 -12.23 5.84 -11.82
N VAL A 111 -11.51 6.83 -12.36
CA VAL A 111 -11.50 7.16 -13.79
C VAL A 111 -10.18 6.77 -14.45
N PHE A 112 -10.11 6.89 -15.78
CA PHE A 112 -8.87 6.72 -16.54
C PHE A 112 -8.28 8.08 -16.90
N TYR A 113 -6.96 8.18 -16.79
CA TYR A 113 -6.19 9.26 -17.36
C TYR A 113 -5.73 8.88 -18.77
N ILE A 114 -5.94 9.79 -19.71
CA ILE A 114 -5.36 9.75 -21.06
C ILE A 114 -4.68 11.10 -21.27
N GLY A 115 -3.38 11.10 -21.53
CA GLY A 115 -2.62 12.33 -21.77
C GLY A 115 -1.33 12.06 -22.52
N LYS A 116 -0.63 13.13 -22.89
CA LYS A 116 0.64 13.02 -23.62
C LYS A 116 1.73 12.40 -22.73
N ALA A 117 2.57 11.56 -23.33
CA ALA A 117 3.71 10.94 -22.67
C ALA A 117 4.72 11.98 -22.17
N THR A 118 4.92 13.06 -22.94
CA THR A 118 5.79 14.19 -22.58
C THR A 118 5.29 14.94 -21.34
N ASP A 119 3.99 15.21 -21.24
CA ASP A 119 3.39 15.85 -20.05
C ASP A 119 3.52 14.95 -18.81
N PHE A 120 3.31 13.64 -18.98
CA PHE A 120 3.46 12.68 -17.89
C PHE A 120 4.92 12.58 -17.42
N ALA A 121 5.89 12.61 -18.33
CA ALA A 121 7.31 12.63 -18.01
C ALA A 121 7.71 13.90 -17.26
N ARG A 122 7.32 15.08 -17.78
CA ARG A 122 7.53 16.38 -17.14
C ARG A 122 6.99 16.40 -15.70
N LYS A 123 5.74 15.95 -15.49
CA LYS A 123 5.14 15.88 -14.15
C LYS A 123 5.89 14.96 -13.19
N SER A 124 6.49 13.90 -13.70
CA SER A 124 7.29 12.98 -12.90
C SER A 124 8.62 13.61 -12.50
N GLU A 125 9.30 14.25 -13.44
CA GLU A 125 10.55 14.99 -13.19
C GLU A 125 10.34 16.15 -12.23
N GLU A 126 9.26 16.93 -12.39
CA GLU A 126 8.86 18.00 -11.46
C GLU A 126 8.64 17.47 -10.05
N TYR A 127 8.01 16.29 -9.90
CA TYR A 127 7.84 15.66 -8.60
C TYR A 127 9.19 15.26 -7.98
N MET A 128 10.07 14.64 -8.77
CA MET A 128 11.40 14.24 -8.30
C MET A 128 12.23 15.45 -7.87
N LEU A 129 12.21 16.54 -8.66
CA LEU A 129 12.89 17.80 -8.37
C LEU A 129 12.34 18.47 -7.11
N LYS A 130 11.01 18.59 -6.99
CA LYS A 130 10.35 19.23 -5.85
C LYS A 130 10.67 18.52 -4.54
N THR A 131 10.63 17.19 -4.53
CA THR A 131 10.83 16.39 -3.31
C THR A 131 12.30 16.20 -2.96
N LYS A 132 13.20 16.27 -3.95
CA LYS A 132 14.62 15.91 -3.83
C LYS A 132 14.82 14.51 -3.23
N ALA A 133 13.82 13.64 -3.36
CA ALA A 133 13.81 12.33 -2.72
C ALA A 133 14.55 11.26 -3.54
N TYR A 134 14.87 11.55 -4.79
CA TYR A 134 15.47 10.62 -5.74
C TYR A 134 16.75 11.20 -6.32
N GLN A 135 17.79 10.37 -6.34
CA GLN A 135 19.09 10.71 -6.90
C GLN A 135 19.36 9.80 -8.10
N GLU A 136 19.77 10.38 -9.22
CA GLU A 136 20.19 9.62 -10.41
C GLU A 136 21.53 8.89 -10.12
N ILE A 137 21.60 7.61 -10.50
CA ILE A 137 22.82 6.82 -10.44
C ILE A 137 23.60 7.06 -11.74
N THR A 138 24.58 7.96 -11.68
CA THR A 138 25.30 8.47 -12.86
C THR A 138 26.32 7.50 -13.46
N SER A 139 26.62 6.39 -12.79
CA SER A 139 27.56 5.38 -13.29
C SER A 139 27.04 4.63 -14.54
N GLY A 140 25.74 4.74 -14.84
CA GLY A 140 25.08 4.02 -15.92
C GLY A 140 24.96 2.51 -15.68
N ARG A 141 25.49 1.99 -14.57
CA ARG A 141 25.42 0.56 -14.21
C ARG A 141 24.10 0.27 -13.52
N CYS A 142 23.43 -0.79 -13.95
CA CYS A 142 22.21 -1.27 -13.30
C CYS A 142 22.52 -1.74 -11.86
N PRO A 143 21.87 -1.20 -10.83
CA PRO A 143 22.18 -1.51 -9.43
C PRO A 143 21.64 -2.88 -8.98
N LEU A 144 20.96 -3.63 -9.85
CA LEU A 144 20.28 -4.86 -9.50
C LEU A 144 21.21 -5.92 -8.89
N SER A 145 22.42 -6.06 -9.45
CA SER A 145 23.42 -7.02 -8.97
C SER A 145 23.92 -6.65 -7.57
N ASP A 146 24.23 -5.37 -7.34
CA ASP A 146 24.71 -4.87 -6.05
C ASP A 146 23.64 -5.02 -4.96
N MET A 147 22.38 -4.72 -5.31
CA MET A 147 21.23 -4.93 -4.43
C MET A 147 21.04 -6.40 -4.08
N LEU A 148 21.16 -7.31 -5.07
CA LEU A 148 21.06 -8.75 -4.83
C LEU A 148 22.16 -9.22 -3.88
N TYR A 149 23.41 -8.81 -4.14
CA TYR A 149 24.56 -9.17 -3.32
C TYR A 149 24.39 -8.68 -1.88
N ALA A 150 23.95 -7.44 -1.68
CA ALA A 150 23.70 -6.88 -0.35
C ALA A 150 22.63 -7.67 0.41
N VAL A 151 21.53 -8.02 -0.25
CA VAL A 151 20.46 -8.84 0.35
C VAL A 151 20.96 -10.23 0.71
N GLN A 152 21.62 -10.93 -0.21
CA GLN A 152 22.13 -12.29 0.04
C GLN A 152 23.14 -12.29 1.19
N THR A 153 24.08 -11.34 1.18
CA THR A 153 25.08 -11.19 2.25
C THR A 153 24.45 -11.01 3.62
N LEU A 154 23.45 -10.12 3.74
CA LEU A 154 22.74 -9.92 4.99
C LEU A 154 22.02 -11.20 5.43
N LEU A 155 21.24 -11.82 4.53
CA LEU A 155 20.46 -13.01 4.86
C LEU A 155 21.35 -14.18 5.29
N SER A 156 22.47 -14.41 4.60
CA SER A 156 23.45 -15.43 4.99
C SER A 156 24.03 -15.15 6.38
N SER A 157 24.43 -13.90 6.65
CA SER A 157 24.91 -13.49 7.97
C SER A 157 23.90 -13.77 9.08
N LEU A 158 22.61 -13.46 8.86
CA LEU A 158 21.55 -13.69 9.84
C LEU A 158 21.26 -15.17 10.09
N VAL A 159 21.44 -16.04 9.09
CA VAL A 159 21.35 -17.49 9.27
C VAL A 159 22.54 -18.02 10.08
N THR A 160 23.76 -17.58 9.77
CA THR A 160 24.96 -17.97 10.52
C THR A 160 24.86 -17.57 12.00
N GLN A 161 24.27 -16.40 12.27
CA GLN A 161 24.00 -15.90 13.62
C GLN A 161 22.80 -16.59 14.30
N LYS A 162 22.15 -17.56 13.65
CA LYS A 162 20.93 -18.26 14.13
C LYS A 162 19.75 -17.31 14.40
N ALA A 163 19.77 -16.11 13.82
CA ALA A 163 18.70 -15.13 13.95
C ALA A 163 17.49 -15.48 13.05
N LEU A 164 17.79 -16.13 11.90
CA LEU A 164 16.80 -16.71 10.99
C LEU A 164 16.92 -18.22 10.91
N SER A 165 15.79 -18.91 10.87
CA SER A 165 15.73 -20.32 10.50
C SER A 165 15.94 -20.51 9.00
N PHE A 166 16.34 -21.71 8.58
CA PHE A 166 16.46 -22.05 7.15
C PHE A 166 15.14 -21.86 6.39
N GLN A 167 14.00 -22.15 7.04
CA GLN A 167 12.69 -21.94 6.44
C GLN A 167 12.38 -20.45 6.23
N GLN A 168 12.72 -19.59 7.19
CA GLN A 168 12.57 -18.15 7.05
C GLN A 168 13.49 -17.63 5.94
N TYR A 169 14.77 -18.01 5.95
CA TYR A 169 15.73 -17.67 4.90
C TYR A 169 15.21 -18.02 3.51
N SER A 170 14.75 -19.25 3.30
CA SER A 170 14.21 -19.71 2.01
C SER A 170 12.98 -18.89 1.57
N LYS A 171 12.08 -18.55 2.52
CA LYS A 171 10.89 -17.74 2.24
C LYS A 171 11.21 -16.29 1.85
N ILE A 172 12.25 -15.71 2.44
CA ILE A 172 12.58 -14.28 2.24
C ILE A 172 13.72 -14.04 1.23
N SER A 173 14.33 -15.12 0.73
CA SER A 173 15.37 -15.05 -0.29
C SER A 173 14.81 -14.60 -1.64
N PRO A 174 15.52 -13.74 -2.39
CA PRO A 174 15.11 -13.30 -3.71
C PRO A 174 14.91 -14.47 -4.68
N ARG A 175 13.85 -14.41 -5.50
CA ARG A 175 13.57 -15.40 -6.55
C ARG A 175 14.36 -15.05 -7.80
N LEU A 176 15.51 -15.69 -7.99
CA LEU A 176 16.46 -15.38 -9.08
C LEU A 176 15.82 -15.42 -10.48
N ASN A 177 14.89 -16.33 -10.73
CA ASN A 177 14.22 -16.48 -12.03
C ASN A 177 13.19 -15.38 -12.36
N LYS A 178 12.82 -14.54 -11.40
CA LYS A 178 11.87 -13.43 -11.58
C LYS A 178 12.48 -12.07 -11.28
N LEU A 179 13.75 -12.05 -10.89
CA LEU A 179 14.41 -10.88 -10.34
C LEU A 179 14.36 -9.70 -11.32
N GLU A 180 13.87 -8.56 -10.85
CA GLU A 180 13.75 -7.35 -11.66
C GLU A 180 14.09 -6.11 -10.81
N LEU A 181 14.61 -5.06 -11.46
CA LEU A 181 14.78 -3.78 -10.80
C LEU A 181 13.42 -3.11 -10.62
N GLY A 182 13.25 -2.32 -9.56
CA GLY A 182 12.03 -1.54 -9.37
C GLY A 182 11.76 -0.61 -10.57
N HIS A 183 10.49 -0.24 -10.77
CA HIS A 183 10.10 0.70 -11.80
C HIS A 183 9.24 1.83 -11.24
N TYR A 184 9.57 3.07 -11.61
CA TYR A 184 8.72 4.22 -11.27
C TYR A 184 7.51 4.30 -12.19
N HIS A 185 6.34 4.57 -11.61
CA HIS A 185 5.19 5.06 -12.35
C HIS A 185 4.35 6.01 -11.49
N GLY A 186 3.69 6.96 -12.13
CA GLY A 186 2.76 7.89 -11.47
C GLY A 186 1.30 7.46 -11.58
N LEU A 187 0.53 7.62 -10.51
CA LEU A 187 -0.94 7.59 -10.55
C LEU A 187 -1.47 9.03 -10.61
N PRO A 188 -2.15 9.44 -11.70
CA PRO A 188 -2.71 10.79 -11.82
C PRO A 188 -3.78 11.07 -10.76
N LYS A 189 -3.75 12.26 -10.15
CA LYS A 189 -4.72 12.77 -9.17
C LYS A 189 -5.63 13.83 -9.82
N PRO A 190 -6.68 13.45 -10.57
CA PRO A 190 -7.53 14.42 -11.29
C PRO A 190 -8.35 15.31 -10.36
N HIS A 191 -8.53 14.90 -9.10
CA HIS A 191 -9.16 15.70 -8.04
C HIS A 191 -8.23 16.77 -7.43
N LYS A 192 -6.98 16.90 -7.92
CA LYS A 192 -6.04 17.95 -7.51
C LYS A 192 -5.69 18.83 -8.72
N PRO A 193 -5.50 20.15 -8.53
CA PRO A 193 -5.13 21.07 -9.61
C PRO A 193 -3.92 20.58 -10.42
N GLY A 194 -4.00 20.73 -11.75
CA GLY A 194 -2.95 20.31 -12.69
C GLY A 194 -2.78 18.80 -12.84
N THR A 195 -3.62 17.98 -12.20
CA THR A 195 -3.55 16.51 -12.25
C THR A 195 -2.16 16.00 -11.85
N ARG A 196 -1.72 16.37 -10.65
CA ARG A 196 -0.43 15.94 -10.08
C ARG A 196 -0.33 14.40 -10.03
N LEU A 197 0.88 13.86 -10.04
CA LEU A 197 1.11 12.42 -9.95
C LEU A 197 1.35 11.98 -8.50
N ARG A 198 0.82 10.82 -8.12
CA ARG A 198 1.29 10.04 -6.96
C ARG A 198 2.43 9.13 -7.44
N PRO A 199 3.67 9.28 -6.97
CA PRO A 199 4.74 8.37 -7.37
C PRO A 199 4.47 6.97 -6.80
N ILE A 200 4.78 5.93 -7.55
CA ILE A 200 4.81 4.55 -7.09
C ILE A 200 6.09 3.92 -7.60
N ILE A 201 6.84 3.29 -6.70
CA ILE A 201 7.98 2.47 -7.06
C ILE A 201 7.52 1.01 -6.97
N ALA A 202 7.28 0.42 -8.14
CA ALA A 202 6.88 -0.97 -8.25
C ALA A 202 8.11 -1.87 -8.10
N CYS A 203 8.27 -2.48 -6.92
CA CYS A 203 9.37 -3.38 -6.60
C CYS A 203 8.93 -4.86 -6.54
N ILE A 204 7.94 -5.30 -7.33
CA ILE A 204 7.29 -6.61 -7.13
C ILE A 204 8.32 -7.76 -7.13
N HIS A 205 9.35 -7.70 -7.97
CA HIS A 205 10.42 -8.70 -8.00
C HIS A 205 11.82 -8.15 -7.66
N ALA A 206 11.89 -7.02 -6.95
CA ALA A 206 13.17 -6.49 -6.47
C ALA A 206 13.78 -7.36 -5.34
N PRO A 207 15.12 -7.41 -5.21
CA PRO A 207 15.83 -8.18 -4.19
C PRO A 207 15.28 -8.02 -2.76
N ALA A 208 15.03 -6.80 -2.30
CA ALA A 208 14.64 -6.52 -0.92
C ALA A 208 13.13 -6.70 -0.64
N THR A 209 12.31 -7.05 -1.62
CA THR A 209 10.84 -7.02 -1.49
C THR A 209 10.30 -8.04 -0.50
N LEU A 210 10.86 -9.24 -0.49
CA LEU A 210 10.45 -10.28 0.46
C LEU A 210 10.96 -9.98 1.88
N VAL A 211 12.12 -9.33 2.00
CA VAL A 211 12.65 -8.83 3.28
C VAL A 211 11.75 -7.72 3.83
N SER A 212 11.33 -6.79 2.97
CA SER A 212 10.38 -5.71 3.30
C SER A 212 9.03 -6.27 3.78
N LYS A 213 8.49 -7.27 3.08
CA LYS A 213 7.27 -7.95 3.52
C LYS A 213 7.45 -8.65 4.86
N PHE A 214 8.56 -9.36 5.05
CA PHE A 214 8.84 -10.06 6.31
C PHE A 214 8.92 -9.11 7.51
N LEU A 215 9.62 -7.97 7.38
CA LEU A 215 9.65 -6.97 8.46
C LEU A 215 8.28 -6.33 8.70
N ASN A 216 7.51 -6.08 7.65
CA ASN A 216 6.14 -5.60 7.81
C ASN A 216 5.28 -6.57 8.64
N ASP A 217 5.31 -7.85 8.27
CA ASP A 217 4.52 -8.89 8.94
C ASP A 217 4.96 -9.11 10.40
N LEU A 218 6.23 -8.81 10.70
CA LEU A 218 6.79 -8.83 12.06
C LEU A 218 6.36 -7.60 12.89
N LEU A 219 6.43 -6.40 12.31
CA LEU A 219 6.30 -5.14 13.05
C LEU A 219 4.86 -4.64 13.17
N VAL A 220 4.00 -4.89 12.18
CA VAL A 220 2.61 -4.41 12.19
C VAL A 220 1.84 -4.91 13.41
N PRO A 221 1.92 -6.20 13.82
CA PRO A 221 1.23 -6.67 15.02
C PRO A 221 1.68 -5.94 16.29
N ILE A 222 2.98 -5.65 16.42
CA ILE A 222 3.57 -4.96 17.59
C ILE A 222 3.09 -3.51 17.61
N TYR A 223 3.16 -2.83 16.46
CA TYR A 223 2.64 -1.48 16.31
C TYR A 223 1.17 -1.41 16.69
N LEU A 224 0.33 -2.30 16.14
CA LEU A 224 -1.10 -2.30 16.42
C LEU A 224 -1.40 -2.63 17.88
N ASN A 225 -0.62 -3.51 18.53
CA ASN A 225 -0.80 -3.79 19.96
C ASN A 225 -0.66 -2.54 20.83
N VAL A 226 0.22 -1.61 20.46
CA VAL A 226 0.50 -0.38 21.22
C VAL A 226 -0.40 0.79 20.78
N ALA A 227 -0.68 0.88 19.48
CA ALA A 227 -1.30 2.05 18.85
C ALA A 227 -2.75 1.81 18.40
N ARG A 228 -3.40 0.71 18.81
CA ARG A 228 -4.74 0.33 18.32
C ARG A 228 -5.80 1.41 18.51
N GLU A 229 -5.83 2.02 19.70
CA GLU A 229 -6.86 2.99 20.08
C GLU A 229 -6.75 4.28 19.26
N ILE A 230 -5.53 4.66 18.87
CA ILE A 230 -5.25 5.89 18.10
C ILE A 230 -5.09 5.63 16.59
N THR A 231 -5.10 4.38 16.14
CA THR A 231 -5.03 4.02 14.71
C THR A 231 -6.41 3.63 14.19
N PHE A 232 -6.84 4.22 13.08
CA PHE A 232 -7.99 3.77 12.33
C PHE A 232 -7.61 2.72 11.29
N ILE A 233 -8.42 1.68 11.17
CA ILE A 233 -8.19 0.61 10.19
C ILE A 233 -8.98 0.86 8.90
N ASN A 234 -10.21 1.37 9.02
CA ASN A 234 -11.12 1.66 7.92
C ASN A 234 -12.29 2.52 8.42
N GLY A 235 -13.19 2.93 7.54
CA GLY A 235 -14.35 3.76 7.91
C GLY A 235 -15.29 3.10 8.93
N ILE A 236 -15.43 1.77 8.94
CA ILE A 236 -16.26 1.07 9.94
C ILE A 236 -15.61 1.19 11.33
N ASP A 237 -14.29 1.09 11.40
CA ASP A 237 -13.53 1.27 12.64
C ASP A 237 -13.68 2.69 13.19
N VAL A 238 -13.66 3.70 12.32
CA VAL A 238 -13.90 5.10 12.70
C VAL A 238 -15.30 5.25 13.31
N ILE A 239 -16.34 4.75 12.64
CA ILE A 239 -17.72 4.84 13.11
C ILE A 239 -17.88 4.18 14.48
N ARG A 240 -17.34 2.97 14.67
CA ARG A 240 -17.41 2.26 15.96
C ARG A 240 -16.73 3.02 17.10
N LYS A 241 -15.58 3.65 16.83
CA LYS A 241 -14.88 4.47 17.83
C LYS A 241 -15.66 5.74 18.15
N LEU A 242 -16.30 6.35 17.15
CA LEU A 242 -17.16 7.52 17.35
C LEU A 242 -18.43 7.17 18.13
N GLU A 243 -19.07 6.04 17.84
CA GLU A 243 -20.22 5.53 18.60
C GLU A 243 -19.84 5.32 20.07
N LYS A 244 -18.68 4.69 20.34
CA LYS A 244 -18.16 4.55 21.70
C LYS A 244 -17.92 5.90 22.36
N TYR A 245 -17.30 6.84 21.65
CA TYR A 245 -17.08 8.21 22.14
C TYR A 245 -18.37 8.93 22.54
N ILE A 246 -19.46 8.72 21.79
CA ILE A 246 -20.79 9.24 22.11
C ILE A 246 -21.38 8.53 23.33
N LEU A 247 -21.31 7.19 23.39
CA LEU A 247 -21.83 6.39 24.51
C LEU A 247 -21.13 6.71 25.84
N ASP A 248 -19.84 7.01 25.79
CA ASP A 248 -19.05 7.44 26.96
C ASP A 248 -19.41 8.87 27.43
N GLY A 249 -20.33 9.55 26.74
CA GLY A 249 -20.81 10.90 27.10
C GLY A 249 -19.82 12.02 26.78
N HIS A 250 -18.84 11.76 25.92
CA HIS A 250 -17.81 12.74 25.57
C HIS A 250 -18.22 13.68 24.43
N PHE A 251 -19.18 13.27 23.60
CA PHE A 251 -19.71 14.06 22.50
C PHE A 251 -20.76 15.07 22.99
N GLN A 252 -20.52 16.35 22.71
CA GLN A 252 -21.34 17.49 23.17
C GLN A 252 -21.85 18.30 21.97
N THR A 253 -22.85 19.16 22.21
CA THR A 253 -23.37 20.09 21.18
C THR A 253 -22.33 21.13 20.73
N THR A 254 -21.31 21.36 21.55
CA THR A 254 -20.16 22.24 21.26
C THR A 254 -19.01 21.51 20.57
N THR A 255 -19.11 20.19 20.37
CA THR A 255 -18.03 19.39 19.78
C THR A 255 -17.81 19.76 18.32
N LYS A 256 -16.58 20.20 18.03
CA LYS A 256 -16.10 20.49 16.69
C LYS A 256 -15.21 19.38 16.18
N PHE A 257 -15.20 19.19 14.87
CA PHE A 257 -14.34 18.24 14.18
C PHE A 257 -13.11 18.94 13.61
N ILE A 258 -11.99 18.24 13.67
CA ILE A 258 -10.72 18.68 13.13
C ILE A 258 -10.21 17.58 12.22
N ILE A 259 -9.92 17.94 10.97
CA ILE A 259 -9.31 17.04 10.00
C ILE A 259 -7.91 17.58 9.71
N ILE A 260 -6.90 16.73 9.78
CA ILE A 260 -5.51 17.09 9.50
C ILE A 260 -4.97 16.17 8.40
N ASP A 261 -4.42 16.74 7.34
CA ASP A 261 -3.73 16.04 6.23
C ASP A 261 -2.22 16.22 6.38
N VAL A 262 -1.49 15.11 6.50
CA VAL A 262 -0.02 15.11 6.51
C VAL A 262 0.51 15.05 5.08
N THR A 263 1.20 16.12 4.66
CA THR A 263 1.65 16.26 3.29
C THR A 263 2.80 15.31 2.95
N ASP A 264 2.64 14.53 1.87
CA ASP A 264 3.72 13.72 1.25
C ASP A 264 4.45 12.79 2.25
N LEU A 265 3.71 12.20 3.21
CA LEU A 265 4.21 11.39 4.33
C LEU A 265 5.41 10.49 3.96
N TYR A 266 5.27 9.64 2.93
CA TYR A 266 6.32 8.67 2.59
C TYR A 266 7.59 9.24 1.97
N THR A 267 7.54 10.41 1.33
CA THR A 267 8.71 11.00 0.64
C THR A 267 9.42 12.04 1.48
N ILE A 268 8.79 12.54 2.55
CA ILE A 268 9.36 13.60 3.38
C ILE A 268 10.04 13.07 4.64
N ILE A 269 9.60 11.92 5.18
CA ILE A 269 10.16 11.32 6.39
C ILE A 269 11.69 11.11 6.24
N PRO A 270 12.50 11.60 7.19
CA PRO A 270 13.95 11.41 7.16
C PRO A 270 14.28 9.95 7.49
N ARG A 271 15.20 9.35 6.73
CA ARG A 271 15.55 7.93 6.91
C ARG A 271 16.13 7.63 8.28
N GLU A 272 17.11 8.42 8.70
CA GLU A 272 17.78 8.23 9.99
C GLU A 272 16.82 8.53 11.14
N GLY A 273 16.00 9.58 11.02
CA GLY A 273 14.95 9.87 12.01
C GLY A 273 13.96 8.71 12.16
N ALA A 274 13.51 8.12 11.05
CA ALA A 274 12.61 6.97 11.06
C ALA A 274 13.25 5.70 11.64
N LEU A 275 14.52 5.45 11.33
CA LEU A 275 15.25 4.32 11.91
C LEU A 275 15.48 4.49 13.40
N HIS A 276 15.80 5.71 13.86
CA HIS A 276 15.90 6.00 15.29
C HIS A 276 14.55 5.84 16.01
N ALA A 277 13.45 6.28 15.39
CA ALA A 277 12.10 6.06 15.91
C ALA A 277 11.77 4.56 16.00
N LEU A 278 12.12 3.78 14.97
CA LEU A 278 11.98 2.32 14.99
C LEU A 278 12.80 1.67 16.12
N MET A 279 14.04 2.10 16.30
CA MET A 279 14.92 1.57 17.35
C MET A 279 14.31 1.82 18.74
N ARG A 280 13.95 3.07 19.06
CA ARG A 280 13.29 3.42 20.34
C ARG A 280 11.97 2.68 20.54
N PHE A 281 11.19 2.52 19.46
CA PHE A 281 9.96 1.76 19.49
C PHE A 281 10.21 0.29 19.85
N LEU A 282 11.23 -0.35 19.26
CA LEU A 282 11.58 -1.73 19.55
C LEU A 282 12.18 -1.90 20.96
N GLU A 283 13.00 -0.97 21.43
CA GLU A 283 13.54 -1.00 22.79
C GLU A 283 12.43 -1.01 23.84
N LYS A 284 11.36 -0.24 23.61
CA LYS A 284 10.20 -0.17 24.51
C LYS A 284 9.27 -1.39 24.42
N ASN A 285 9.15 -2.00 23.24
CA ASN A 285 8.10 -2.99 22.96
C ASN A 285 8.61 -4.39 22.63
N SER A 286 9.92 -4.63 22.72
CA SER A 286 10.52 -5.95 22.55
C SER A 286 10.62 -6.69 23.87
N HIS A 287 10.73 -8.02 23.80
CA HIS A 287 10.98 -8.85 24.96
C HIS A 287 12.47 -9.19 25.03
N HIS A 288 13.16 -8.70 26.05
CA HIS A 288 14.61 -8.88 26.24
C HIS A 288 15.45 -8.47 25.01
N GLY A 289 15.10 -7.35 24.36
CA GLY A 289 15.81 -6.85 23.19
C GLY A 289 15.61 -7.70 21.93
N LYS A 290 14.55 -8.51 21.88
CA LYS A 290 14.23 -9.39 20.76
C LYS A 290 12.76 -9.34 20.37
N VAL A 291 12.52 -9.55 19.08
CA VAL A 291 11.20 -9.82 18.52
C VAL A 291 11.23 -11.21 17.89
N GLY A 292 10.60 -12.17 18.55
CA GLY A 292 10.78 -13.58 18.22
C GLY A 292 12.25 -13.99 18.36
N THR A 293 12.85 -14.48 17.28
CA THR A 293 14.26 -14.90 17.25
C THR A 293 15.23 -13.77 16.88
N LEU A 294 14.73 -12.63 16.40
CA LEU A 294 15.55 -11.53 15.89
C LEU A 294 15.90 -10.56 17.02
N SER A 295 17.17 -10.19 17.12
CA SER A 295 17.58 -9.05 17.93
C SER A 295 17.14 -7.73 17.29
N ILE A 296 17.06 -6.67 18.08
CA ILE A 296 16.84 -5.31 17.57
C ILE A 296 17.88 -4.97 16.48
N ASP A 297 19.17 -5.27 16.72
CA ASP A 297 20.24 -5.05 15.73
C ASP A 297 19.94 -5.74 14.38
N ALA A 298 19.50 -7.00 14.40
CA ALA A 298 19.15 -7.73 13.18
C ALA A 298 18.00 -7.04 12.43
N ILE A 299 16.96 -6.60 13.13
CA ILE A 299 15.82 -5.88 12.56
C ILE A 299 16.29 -4.54 11.96
N MET A 300 17.14 -3.81 12.67
CA MET A 300 17.70 -2.53 12.22
C MET A 300 18.56 -2.69 10.96
N ARG A 301 19.40 -3.73 10.89
CA ARG A 301 20.19 -4.05 9.69
C ARG A 301 19.30 -4.38 8.49
N MET A 302 18.22 -5.14 8.70
CA MET A 302 17.24 -5.42 7.64
C MET A 302 16.50 -4.15 7.20
N ALA A 303 16.08 -3.30 8.14
CA ALA A 303 15.39 -2.04 7.87
C ALA A 303 16.27 -1.08 7.05
N ARG A 304 17.53 -0.90 7.46
CA ARG A 304 18.53 -0.09 6.74
C ARG A 304 18.74 -0.61 5.32
N LEU A 305 18.93 -1.93 5.16
CA LEU A 305 19.09 -2.56 3.84
C LEU A 305 17.91 -2.26 2.92
N ILE A 306 16.67 -2.36 3.39
CA ILE A 306 15.47 -2.08 2.57
C ILE A 306 15.47 -0.62 2.08
N LEU A 307 15.87 0.33 2.93
CA LEU A 307 15.92 1.74 2.57
C LEU A 307 17.07 2.05 1.59
N ASP A 308 18.22 1.41 1.76
CA ASP A 308 19.41 1.64 0.92
C ASP A 308 19.31 1.00 -0.45
N THR A 309 18.70 -0.18 -0.52
CA THR A 309 18.54 -0.91 -1.78
C THR A 309 17.29 -0.49 -2.55
N ASN A 310 16.69 0.65 -2.23
CA ASN A 310 15.52 1.15 -2.94
C ASN A 310 15.91 1.90 -4.22
N CYS A 311 16.29 1.13 -5.24
CA CYS A 311 16.62 1.62 -6.56
C CYS A 311 15.59 1.21 -7.61
N PHE A 312 15.43 2.04 -8.64
CA PHE A 312 14.48 1.80 -9.72
C PHE A 312 14.95 2.37 -11.06
N ALA A 313 14.40 1.83 -12.14
CA ALA A 313 14.54 2.38 -13.48
C ALA A 313 13.38 3.34 -13.80
N TYR A 314 13.71 4.46 -14.42
CA TYR A 314 12.75 5.40 -14.98
C TYR A 314 13.36 6.12 -16.20
N ASN A 315 12.63 6.17 -17.31
CA ASN A 315 13.04 6.87 -18.53
C ASN A 315 14.51 6.56 -18.96
N ASN A 316 14.86 5.27 -19.05
CA ASN A 316 16.20 4.76 -19.37
C ASN A 316 17.33 5.18 -18.42
N LYS A 317 17.00 5.69 -17.24
CA LYS A 317 17.94 6.04 -16.18
C LYS A 317 17.67 5.22 -14.94
N TYR A 318 18.68 5.12 -14.07
CA TYR A 318 18.57 4.48 -12.77
C TYR A 318 18.57 5.53 -11.68
N TYR A 319 17.73 5.32 -10.66
CA TYR A 319 17.60 6.21 -9.53
C TYR A 319 17.66 5.41 -8.25
N GLN A 320 18.22 6.02 -7.21
CA GLN A 320 18.10 5.58 -5.84
C GLN A 320 17.19 6.57 -5.12
N GLN A 321 16.18 6.08 -4.40
CA GLN A 321 15.51 6.94 -3.43
C GLN A 321 16.49 7.20 -2.29
N THR A 322 16.64 8.44 -1.84
CA THR A 322 17.55 8.86 -0.76
C THR A 322 16.83 9.52 0.42
N ARG A 323 15.58 9.98 0.21
CA ARG A 323 14.69 10.50 1.27
C ARG A 323 13.40 9.71 1.33
N GLY A 324 12.87 9.52 2.54
CA GLY A 324 11.67 8.72 2.74
C GLY A 324 11.84 7.25 2.34
N GLY A 325 10.70 6.57 2.15
CA GLY A 325 10.61 5.20 1.67
C GLY A 325 9.79 5.07 0.40
N ALA A 326 9.94 3.94 -0.29
CA ALA A 326 9.19 3.69 -1.53
C ALA A 326 7.70 3.57 -1.25
N MET A 327 6.90 4.40 -1.92
CA MET A 327 5.47 4.17 -2.07
C MET A 327 5.26 2.90 -2.91
N GLY A 328 5.12 1.77 -2.23
CA GLY A 328 5.12 0.43 -2.84
C GLY A 328 5.89 -0.62 -2.02
N SER A 329 6.72 -0.20 -1.08
CA SER A 329 7.38 -1.08 -0.11
C SER A 329 6.47 -1.34 1.09
N ALA A 330 6.28 -2.61 1.45
CA ALA A 330 5.46 -3.01 2.60
C ALA A 330 6.01 -2.42 3.92
N PHE A 331 7.32 -2.53 4.14
CA PHE A 331 8.00 -2.01 5.33
C PHE A 331 7.87 -0.49 5.49
N THR A 332 7.86 0.27 4.38
CA THR A 332 7.77 1.73 4.44
C THR A 332 6.49 2.20 5.12
N GLN A 333 5.38 1.46 4.98
CA GLN A 333 4.12 1.78 5.63
C GLN A 333 4.22 1.72 7.16
N VAL A 334 4.70 0.60 7.70
CA VAL A 334 4.81 0.42 9.16
C VAL A 334 5.88 1.33 9.74
N LEU A 335 6.98 1.57 9.02
CA LEU A 335 8.01 2.53 9.44
C LEU A 335 7.45 3.95 9.56
N ALA A 336 6.67 4.40 8.58
CA ALA A 336 6.04 5.72 8.62
C ALA A 336 5.04 5.83 9.78
N ASN A 337 4.27 4.76 10.05
CA ASN A 337 3.35 4.73 11.18
C ASN A 337 4.07 4.80 12.53
N ILE A 338 5.21 4.12 12.69
CA ILE A 338 6.02 4.19 13.91
C ILE A 338 6.62 5.59 14.09
N TYR A 339 7.10 6.20 13.00
CA TYR A 339 7.60 7.58 13.03
C TYR A 339 6.51 8.58 13.44
N MET A 340 5.34 8.48 12.82
CA MET A 340 4.18 9.31 13.16
C MET A 340 3.70 9.07 14.59
N PHE A 341 3.75 7.83 15.07
CA PHE A 341 3.38 7.50 16.44
C PHE A 341 4.22 8.26 17.46
N GLU A 342 5.50 8.44 17.22
CA GLU A 342 6.35 9.23 18.12
C GLU A 342 6.04 10.74 18.04
N TRP A 343 5.79 11.26 16.84
CA TRP A 343 5.43 12.66 16.65
C TRP A 343 4.09 13.00 17.32
N GLU A 344 3.08 12.15 17.19
CA GLU A 344 1.69 12.43 17.62
C GLU A 344 1.44 12.30 19.13
N GLN A 345 2.44 11.92 19.93
CA GLN A 345 2.26 11.68 21.37
C GLN A 345 1.69 12.87 22.15
N ASP A 346 2.10 14.11 21.82
CA ASP A 346 1.63 15.30 22.53
C ASP A 346 0.17 15.59 22.20
N LEU A 347 -0.22 15.47 20.92
CA LEU A 347 -1.62 15.55 20.49
C LEU A 347 -2.48 14.47 21.15
N ILE A 348 -2.00 13.22 21.23
CA ILE A 348 -2.71 12.13 21.91
C ILE A 348 -2.90 12.46 23.40
N LYS A 349 -1.84 12.94 24.06
CA LYS A 349 -1.88 13.30 25.48
C LYS A 349 -2.87 14.43 25.73
N HIS A 350 -2.81 15.49 24.93
CA HIS A 350 -3.73 16.61 24.97
C HIS A 350 -5.19 16.12 24.80
N GLN A 351 -5.47 15.33 23.77
CA GLN A 351 -6.80 14.77 23.52
C GLN A 351 -7.31 13.90 24.68
N THR A 352 -6.42 13.10 25.29
CA THR A 352 -6.75 12.26 26.46
C THR A 352 -7.16 13.12 27.66
N VAL A 353 -6.43 14.21 27.95
CA VAL A 353 -6.75 15.13 29.06
C VAL A 353 -8.13 15.77 28.87
N HIS A 354 -8.47 16.13 27.65
CA HIS A 354 -9.75 16.78 27.33
C HIS A 354 -10.90 15.81 27.01
N LYS A 355 -10.69 14.49 27.20
CA LYS A 355 -11.65 13.44 26.82
C LYS A 355 -12.17 13.64 25.39
N ALA A 356 -11.25 13.94 24.49
CA ALA A 356 -11.51 14.18 23.09
C ALA A 356 -10.93 13.04 22.23
N MET A 357 -11.51 12.84 21.05
CA MET A 357 -11.17 11.72 20.18
C MET A 357 -9.94 12.08 19.37
N TYR A 358 -8.99 11.16 19.27
CA TYR A 358 -7.88 11.21 18.33
C TYR A 358 -7.86 9.91 17.53
N GLY A 359 -7.68 10.00 16.22
CA GLY A 359 -7.27 8.84 15.46
C GLY A 359 -6.71 9.16 14.09
N ARG A 360 -5.78 8.32 13.63
CA ARG A 360 -5.08 8.48 12.36
C ARG A 360 -5.32 7.30 11.43
N TYR A 361 -5.66 7.60 10.18
CA TYR A 361 -5.64 6.68 9.05
C TYR A 361 -4.51 7.08 8.09
N ILE A 362 -3.34 6.46 8.24
CA ILE A 362 -2.16 6.74 7.42
C ILE A 362 -1.73 8.23 7.53
N ASP A 363 -2.11 9.05 6.55
CA ASP A 363 -1.81 10.47 6.38
C ASP A 363 -2.97 11.38 6.83
N ASP A 364 -4.18 10.83 7.03
CA ASP A 364 -5.35 11.55 7.50
C ASP A 364 -5.50 11.39 9.03
N ILE A 365 -5.57 12.48 9.77
CA ILE A 365 -5.87 12.50 11.21
C ILE A 365 -7.24 13.13 11.42
N PHE A 366 -8.01 12.56 12.33
CA PHE A 366 -9.28 13.09 12.81
C PHE A 366 -9.19 13.32 14.30
N MET A 367 -9.62 14.50 14.73
CA MET A 367 -9.72 14.87 16.13
C MET A 367 -11.06 15.52 16.43
N THR A 368 -11.48 15.48 17.71
CA THR A 368 -12.56 16.31 18.21
C THR A 368 -12.03 17.37 19.17
N THR A 369 -12.79 18.44 19.38
CA THR A 369 -12.50 19.40 20.44
C THR A 369 -13.77 20.06 20.96
N ASN A 370 -13.81 20.32 22.27
CA ASN A 370 -14.80 21.18 22.92
C ASN A 370 -14.15 22.48 23.43
N GLN A 371 -12.87 22.69 23.12
CA GLN A 371 -12.08 23.83 23.58
C GLN A 371 -12.30 25.06 22.67
N ILE A 372 -11.78 26.20 23.11
CA ILE A 372 -11.79 27.42 22.30
C ILE A 372 -10.91 27.19 21.07
N ILE A 373 -11.35 27.67 19.90
CA ILE A 373 -10.67 27.44 18.62
C ILE A 373 -9.21 27.91 18.64
N ASP A 374 -8.90 28.99 19.36
CA ASP A 374 -7.53 29.53 19.41
C ASP A 374 -6.59 28.69 20.29
N GLU A 375 -7.11 28.04 21.34
CA GLU A 375 -6.33 27.10 22.16
C GLU A 375 -5.91 25.88 21.33
N ILE A 376 -6.87 25.28 20.60
CA ILE A 376 -6.56 24.13 19.75
C ILE A 376 -5.67 24.49 18.56
N LYS A 377 -5.77 25.71 18.01
CA LYS A 377 -4.84 26.18 16.97
C LYS A 377 -3.42 26.27 17.51
N THR A 378 -3.24 26.76 18.74
CA THR A 378 -1.92 26.85 19.37
C THR A 378 -1.28 25.45 19.48
N GLU A 379 -2.03 24.45 19.95
CA GLU A 379 -1.57 23.06 20.02
C GLU A 379 -1.21 22.50 18.63
N LEU A 380 -2.03 22.78 17.60
CA LEU A 380 -1.75 22.34 16.23
C LEU A 380 -0.51 23.02 15.64
N GLU A 381 -0.27 24.29 15.96
CA GLU A 381 0.93 25.03 15.57
C GLU A 381 2.19 24.48 16.26
N GLU A 382 2.11 24.15 17.54
CA GLU A 382 3.20 23.47 18.26
C GLU A 382 3.53 22.12 17.62
N ALA A 383 2.51 21.31 17.32
CA ALA A 383 2.67 20.04 16.63
C ALA A 383 3.30 20.20 15.23
N ALA A 384 2.90 21.23 14.47
CA ALA A 384 3.47 21.53 13.16
C ALA A 384 4.95 21.94 13.22
N ASN A 385 5.37 22.59 14.33
CA ASN A 385 6.75 23.06 14.51
C ASN A 385 7.67 22.01 15.18
N LYS A 386 7.11 20.95 15.76
CA LYS A 386 7.85 19.89 16.46
C LYS A 386 8.86 19.14 15.57
N ASP A 387 8.52 18.92 14.30
CA ASP A 387 9.38 18.24 13.34
C ASP A 387 9.30 18.91 11.98
N ILE A 388 10.42 19.49 11.53
CA ILE A 388 10.54 20.19 10.24
C ILE A 388 10.22 19.31 9.02
N ASN A 389 10.21 17.99 9.18
CA ASN A 389 9.84 17.06 8.12
C ASN A 389 8.34 16.81 8.04
N ILE A 390 7.58 17.04 9.10
CA ILE A 390 6.14 16.82 9.12
C ILE A 390 5.46 18.15 8.80
N LYS A 391 4.67 18.14 7.72
CA LYS A 391 3.87 19.29 7.31
C LYS A 391 2.41 18.90 7.37
N ILE A 392 1.65 19.63 8.17
CA ILE A 392 0.23 19.40 8.36
C ILE A 392 -0.60 20.54 7.76
N HIS A 393 -1.74 20.19 7.18
CA HIS A 393 -2.81 21.12 6.85
C HIS A 393 -4.04 20.69 7.62
N TYR A 394 -4.73 21.62 8.27
CA TYR A 394 -5.91 21.29 9.06
C TYR A 394 -7.11 22.17 8.73
N GLU A 395 -8.29 21.59 8.91
CA GLU A 395 -9.58 22.26 8.81
C GLU A 395 -10.36 21.97 10.11
N ILE A 396 -10.98 23.01 10.67
CA ILE A 396 -11.81 22.92 11.87
C ILE A 396 -13.24 23.27 11.47
N ASP A 397 -14.19 22.40 11.82
CA ASP A 397 -15.61 22.63 11.56
C ASP A 397 -16.12 23.83 12.39
N THR A 398 -16.58 24.88 11.69
CA THR A 398 -16.96 26.17 12.28
C THR A 398 -18.41 26.22 12.67
#